data_AF-A0A167TL62-F1
#
_entry.id   AF-A0A167TL62-F1
#
_cell.length_a   1.000
_cell.length_b   1.000
_cell.length_c   1.000
_cell.angle_alpha   90.00
_cell.angle_beta   90.00
_cell.angle_gamma   90.00
#
_symmetry.space_group_name_H-M   'P 1'
#
loop_
_entity.id
_entity.type
_entity.pdbx_description
1 polymer ?
#
loop_
_entity_poly.entity_id
_entity_poly.type
_entity_poly.pdbx_seq_one_letter_code
_entity_poly.pdbx_strand_id
1 'polypeptide(L)'
;AIGGLTLAPGLYKWTSGVSIGTSVTLSGLATDTWIFQIAGGLTIASAQAVVLAGGASPANIVWVVAGAVTLGTTSVFQGTILGATSITLQTGSSINGRLLAQTAVALQVATVTQP
;
A
#
# COMPACT_ATOMS: atom_id res chain seq x y z
N ALA A 1 3.77 12.41 3.97
CA ALA A 1 4.73 11.30 4.06
C ALA A 1 4.42 10.49 5.32
N ILE A 2 4.54 9.16 5.26
CA ILE A 2 4.31 8.27 6.41
C ILE A 2 5.47 7.30 6.68
N GLY A 3 6.56 7.40 5.91
CA GLY A 3 7.73 6.55 6.09
C GLY A 3 8.38 6.75 7.47
N GLY A 4 8.89 5.66 8.04
CA GLY A 4 9.51 5.63 9.37
C GLY A 4 8.52 5.60 10.53
N LEU A 5 7.21 5.66 10.26
CA LEU A 5 6.18 5.56 11.29
C LEU A 5 5.81 4.11 11.58
N THR A 6 5.34 3.87 12.80
CA THR A 6 4.57 2.68 13.17
C THR A 6 3.11 3.10 13.36
N LEU A 7 2.21 2.54 12.57
CA LEU A 7 0.79 2.88 12.55
C LEU A 7 0.00 1.79 13.27
N ALA A 8 -0.70 2.18 14.33
CA ALA A 8 -1.65 1.33 15.04
C ALA A 8 -2.92 1.09 14.17
N PRO A 9 -3.78 0.12 14.52
CA PRO A 9 -5.05 -0.09 13.82
C PRO A 9 -5.90 1.18 13.76
N GLY A 10 -6.62 1.38 12.66
CA GLY A 10 -7.56 2.50 12.57
C GLY A 10 -7.82 3.05 11.17
N LEU A 11 -8.61 4.12 11.16
CA LEU A 11 -8.91 4.92 9.97
C LEU A 11 -7.92 6.09 9.88
N TYR A 12 -7.25 6.20 8.75
CA TYR A 12 -6.34 7.29 8.44
C TYR A 12 -6.82 8.04 7.22
N LYS A 13 -6.74 9.37 7.25
CA LYS A 13 -7.25 10.23 6.19
C LYS A 13 -6.24 11.30 5.79
N TRP A 14 -6.04 11.44 4.49
CA TRP A 14 -5.32 12.56 3.89
C TRP A 14 -6.15 13.17 2.77
N THR A 15 -6.20 14.50 2.76
CA THR A 15 -6.73 15.30 1.64
C THR A 15 -5.68 15.54 0.56
N SER A 16 -4.43 15.16 0.82
CA SER A 16 -3.28 15.24 -0.08
C SER A 16 -2.84 13.85 -0.54
N GLY A 17 -1.77 13.81 -1.35
CA GLY A 17 -1.06 12.57 -1.67
C GLY A 17 -0.24 12.04 -0.50
N VAL A 18 -0.01 10.73 -0.48
CA VAL A 18 0.78 10.03 0.53
C VAL A 18 2.02 9.43 -0.11
N SER A 19 3.16 9.60 0.56
CA SER A 19 4.45 9.03 0.16
C SER A 19 5.06 8.20 1.29
N ILE A 20 5.58 7.03 0.93
CA ILE A 20 6.35 6.12 1.78
C ILE A 20 7.80 6.19 1.27
N GLY A 21 8.51 7.23 1.69
CA GLY A 21 9.92 7.46 1.30
C GLY A 21 10.92 6.55 2.02
N THR A 22 10.54 6.08 3.20
CA THR A 22 11.19 5.01 3.98
C THR A 22 10.12 4.01 4.40
N SER A 23 10.52 2.77 4.71
CA SER A 23 9.57 1.73 5.14
C SER A 23 8.65 2.20 6.28
N VAL A 24 7.38 1.77 6.23
CA VAL A 24 6.35 2.06 7.24
C VAL A 24 5.91 0.74 7.88
N THR A 25 5.67 0.74 9.18
CA THR A 25 5.22 -0.45 9.92
C THR A 25 3.75 -0.33 10.28
N LEU A 26 2.97 -1.36 10.00
CA LEU A 26 1.60 -1.54 10.50
C LEU A 26 1.64 -2.59 11.61
N SER A 27 1.32 -2.18 12.84
CA SER A 27 1.47 -3.02 14.02
C SER A 27 0.15 -3.20 14.72
N GLY A 28 -0.32 -4.44 14.80
CA GLY A 28 -1.56 -4.82 15.47
C GLY A 28 -1.78 -6.32 15.36
N LEU A 29 -2.93 -6.79 15.84
CA LEU A 29 -3.31 -8.20 15.87
C LEU A 29 -3.84 -8.66 14.50
N ALA A 30 -3.96 -9.98 14.32
CA ALA A 30 -4.48 -10.59 13.09
C ALA A 30 -5.94 -10.23 12.77
N THR A 31 -6.69 -9.71 13.74
CA THR A 31 -8.09 -9.27 13.60
C THR A 31 -8.23 -7.77 13.41
N ASP A 32 -7.15 -7.01 13.61
CA ASP A 32 -7.17 -5.55 13.54
C ASP A 32 -7.24 -5.09 12.09
N THR A 33 -7.79 -3.89 11.88
CA THR A 33 -8.03 -3.34 10.54
C THR A 33 -7.40 -1.96 10.35
N TRP A 34 -6.99 -1.70 9.10
CA TRP A 34 -6.48 -0.41 8.66
C TRP A 34 -7.22 0.04 7.41
N ILE A 35 -7.72 1.28 7.43
CA ILE A 35 -8.30 1.92 6.25
C ILE A 35 -7.56 3.24 6.02
N PHE A 36 -6.89 3.34 4.88
CA PHE A 36 -6.19 4.55 4.45
C PHE A 36 -7.00 5.24 3.35
N GLN A 37 -7.59 6.40 3.67
CA GLN A 37 -8.31 7.24 2.70
C GLN A 37 -7.39 8.35 2.19
N ILE A 38 -7.03 8.29 0.91
CA ILE A 38 -6.04 9.18 0.29
C ILE A 38 -6.69 9.89 -0.91
N ALA A 39 -6.90 11.20 -0.80
CA ALA A 39 -7.50 12.00 -1.88
C ALA A 39 -6.51 12.31 -3.01
N GLY A 40 -5.20 12.19 -2.77
CA GLY A 40 -4.17 12.29 -3.81
C GLY A 40 -3.67 10.93 -4.30
N GLY A 41 -2.47 10.93 -4.88
CA GLY A 41 -1.76 9.69 -5.24
C GLY A 41 -1.08 9.01 -4.04
N LEU A 42 -0.68 7.76 -4.23
CA LEU A 42 0.09 6.97 -3.27
C LEU A 42 1.38 6.48 -3.92
N THR A 43 2.52 6.76 -3.29
CA THR A 43 3.81 6.26 -3.75
C THR A 43 4.58 5.56 -2.64
N ILE A 44 5.25 4.46 -2.98
CA ILE A 44 6.31 3.87 -2.15
C ILE A 44 7.62 3.91 -2.93
N ALA A 45 8.69 4.37 -2.28
CA ALA A 45 10.00 4.45 -2.90
C ALA A 45 10.59 3.05 -3.15
N SER A 46 11.55 2.97 -4.07
CA SER A 46 12.26 1.73 -4.37
C SER A 46 12.91 1.12 -3.13
N ALA A 47 12.92 -0.22 -3.08
CA ALA A 47 13.47 -1.00 -1.97
C ALA A 47 12.91 -0.66 -0.57
N GLN A 48 11.74 -0.01 -0.48
CA GLN A 48 11.01 0.20 0.77
C GLN A 48 9.88 -0.81 0.94
N ALA A 49 9.41 -0.96 2.18
CA ALA A 49 8.36 -1.92 2.51
C ALA A 49 7.23 -1.32 3.35
N VAL A 50 6.03 -1.86 3.17
CA VAL A 50 5.00 -1.88 4.20
C VAL A 50 5.24 -3.13 5.06
N VAL A 51 5.72 -2.93 6.28
CA VAL A 51 6.08 -4.01 7.22
C VAL A 51 4.90 -4.32 8.11
N LEU A 52 4.56 -5.61 8.28
CA LEU A 52 3.53 -6.04 9.23
C LEU A 52 4.17 -6.56 10.51
N ALA A 53 3.64 -6.14 11.65
CA ALA A 53 4.10 -6.54 12.97
C ALA A 53 2.91 -6.89 13.89
N GLY A 54 3.17 -7.62 14.98
CA GLY A 54 2.16 -7.97 15.99
C GLY A 54 1.14 -9.03 15.56
N GLY A 55 1.26 -9.58 14.35
CA GLY A 55 0.30 -10.51 13.75
C GLY A 55 -0.63 -9.86 12.72
N ALA A 56 -0.46 -8.57 12.41
CA ALA A 56 -1.24 -7.88 11.40
C ALA A 56 -1.31 -8.67 10.08
N SER A 57 -2.52 -8.79 9.53
CA SER A 57 -2.78 -9.54 8.30
C SER A 57 -2.96 -8.60 7.11
N PRO A 58 -2.33 -8.88 5.94
CA PRO A 58 -2.55 -8.11 4.71
C PRO A 58 -4.03 -8.08 4.30
N ALA A 59 -4.81 -9.12 4.63
CA ALA A 59 -6.23 -9.19 4.29
C ALA A 59 -7.07 -8.08 4.98
N ASN A 60 -6.60 -7.51 6.08
CA ASN A 60 -7.33 -6.50 6.87
C ASN A 60 -6.86 -5.06 6.60
N ILE A 61 -6.02 -4.87 5.58
CA ILE A 61 -5.45 -3.57 5.24
C ILE A 61 -6.03 -3.10 3.91
N VAL A 62 -6.66 -1.93 3.91
CA VAL A 62 -7.29 -1.34 2.73
C VAL A 62 -6.74 0.06 2.47
N TRP A 63 -6.29 0.29 1.23
CA TRP A 63 -5.82 1.57 0.72
C TRP A 63 -6.82 2.09 -0.31
N VAL A 64 -7.57 3.13 0.01
CA VAL A 64 -8.49 3.80 -0.91
C VAL A 64 -7.81 5.04 -1.47
N VAL A 65 -7.48 5.03 -2.75
CA VAL A 65 -6.64 6.06 -3.38
C VAL A 65 -7.37 6.68 -4.57
N ALA A 66 -7.58 8.00 -4.51
CA ALA A 66 -8.24 8.74 -5.59
C ALA A 66 -7.29 9.09 -6.75
N GLY A 67 -6.00 9.28 -6.47
CA GLY A 67 -4.96 9.49 -7.47
C GLY A 67 -4.30 8.20 -7.95
N ALA A 68 -3.19 8.35 -8.67
CA ALA A 68 -2.41 7.22 -9.16
C ALA A 68 -1.62 6.55 -8.03
N VAL A 69 -1.44 5.24 -8.13
CA VAL A 69 -0.62 4.44 -7.22
C VAL A 69 0.65 3.98 -7.92
N THR A 70 1.81 4.19 -7.31
CA THR A 70 3.10 3.73 -7.84
C THR A 70 3.90 2.99 -6.77
N LEU A 71 4.17 1.71 -7.04
CA LEU A 71 5.08 0.88 -6.26
C LEU A 71 6.45 0.90 -6.93
N GLY A 72 7.42 1.53 -6.26
CA GLY A 72 8.78 1.66 -6.76
C GLY A 72 9.47 0.31 -6.98
N THR A 73 10.57 0.30 -7.74
CA THR A 73 11.30 -0.94 -8.03
C THR A 73 11.66 -1.69 -6.75
N THR A 74 11.50 -3.02 -6.77
CA THR A 74 11.80 -3.92 -5.64
C THR A 74 11.13 -3.54 -4.31
N SER A 75 10.10 -2.69 -4.30
CA SER A 75 9.33 -2.39 -3.08
C SER A 75 8.42 -3.55 -2.69
N VAL A 76 8.15 -3.72 -1.39
CA VAL A 76 7.23 -4.75 -0.87
C VAL A 76 6.00 -4.09 -0.27
N PHE A 77 4.82 -4.41 -0.78
CA PHE A 77 3.56 -3.79 -0.37
C PHE A 77 2.59 -4.79 0.26
N GLN A 78 1.70 -4.31 1.12
CA GLN A 78 0.76 -5.14 1.87
C GLN A 78 -0.64 -4.54 1.82
N GLY A 79 -1.64 -5.37 1.53
CA GLY A 79 -3.05 -5.00 1.58
C GLY A 79 -3.75 -4.83 0.24
N THR A 80 -5.04 -4.52 0.31
CA THR A 80 -5.89 -4.31 -0.87
C THR A 80 -5.86 -2.84 -1.27
N ILE A 81 -5.53 -2.57 -2.53
CA ILE A 81 -5.59 -1.23 -3.12
C ILE A 81 -6.90 -1.10 -3.89
N LEU A 82 -7.74 -0.15 -3.47
CA LEU A 82 -8.89 0.36 -4.20
C LEU A 82 -8.48 1.68 -4.87
N GLY A 83 -8.08 1.60 -6.14
CA GLY A 83 -7.58 2.74 -6.92
C GLY A 83 -8.64 3.32 -7.85
N ALA A 84 -8.92 4.62 -7.74
CA ALA A 84 -9.81 5.31 -8.68
C ALA A 84 -9.16 5.56 -10.05
N THR A 85 -7.82 5.52 -10.12
CA THR A 85 -7.06 5.66 -11.37
C THR A 85 -6.07 4.52 -11.53
N SER A 86 -4.89 4.77 -12.10
CA SER A 86 -3.92 3.74 -12.45
C SER A 86 -3.17 3.21 -11.22
N ILE A 87 -2.84 1.92 -11.26
CA ILE A 87 -1.91 1.27 -10.34
C ILE A 87 -0.72 0.75 -11.14
N THR A 88 0.48 1.23 -10.82
CA THR A 88 1.72 0.79 -11.46
C THR A 88 2.62 0.09 -10.45
N LEU A 89 2.99 -1.14 -10.76
CA LEU A 89 4.03 -1.90 -10.05
C LEU A 89 5.29 -1.90 -10.92
N GLN A 90 6.33 -1.18 -10.48
CA GLN A 90 7.61 -1.11 -11.19
C GLN A 90 8.43 -2.38 -11.01
N THR A 91 9.51 -2.48 -11.80
CA THR A 91 10.38 -3.67 -11.91
C THR A 91 10.67 -4.36 -10.58
N GLY A 92 10.25 -5.61 -10.47
CA GLY A 92 10.56 -6.48 -9.33
C GLY A 92 9.86 -6.11 -8.02
N SER A 93 8.93 -5.14 -8.04
CA SER A 93 8.08 -4.87 -6.86
C SER A 93 7.14 -6.05 -6.59
N SER A 94 6.73 -6.19 -5.33
CA SER A 94 5.81 -7.23 -4.91
C SER A 94 4.69 -6.67 -4.03
N ILE A 95 3.54 -7.33 -4.08
CA ILE A 95 2.42 -7.08 -3.18
C ILE A 95 1.83 -8.40 -2.70
N ASN A 96 1.58 -8.51 -1.41
CA ASN A 96 0.63 -9.48 -0.87
C ASN A 96 -0.69 -8.75 -0.59
N GLY A 97 -1.65 -8.92 -1.49
CA GLY A 97 -2.82 -8.06 -1.56
C GLY A 97 -3.67 -8.25 -2.81
N ARG A 98 -4.43 -7.20 -3.15
CA ARG A 98 -5.30 -7.14 -4.33
C ARG A 98 -5.16 -5.76 -4.99
N LEU A 99 -5.18 -5.73 -6.32
CA LEU A 99 -5.08 -4.51 -7.13
C LEU A 99 -6.42 -4.26 -7.83
N LEU A 100 -7.28 -3.42 -7.25
CA LEU A 100 -8.61 -3.13 -7.77
C LEU A 100 -8.64 -1.69 -8.31
N ALA A 101 -8.22 -1.53 -9.56
CA ALA A 101 -8.19 -0.24 -10.25
C ALA A 101 -9.47 -0.02 -11.08
N GLN A 102 -9.99 1.21 -11.10
CA GLN A 102 -11.10 1.59 -11.99
C GLN A 102 -10.66 1.92 -13.42
N THR A 103 -9.35 2.13 -13.67
CA THR A 103 -8.82 2.38 -15.02
C THR A 103 -7.90 1.27 -15.49
N ALA A 104 -6.62 1.26 -15.06
CA ALA A 104 -5.62 0.33 -15.56
C ALA A 104 -4.65 -0.14 -14.46
N VAL A 105 -4.14 -1.36 -14.63
CA VAL A 105 -3.06 -1.93 -13.84
C VAL A 105 -1.88 -2.22 -14.76
N ALA A 106 -0.68 -1.75 -14.42
CA ALA A 106 0.56 -2.01 -15.14
C ALA A 106 1.56 -2.75 -14.25
N LEU A 107 2.06 -3.90 -14.72
CA LEU A 107 3.02 -4.74 -14.00
C LEU A 107 4.33 -4.83 -14.78
N GLN A 108 5.44 -4.52 -14.14
CA GLN A 108 6.79 -4.69 -14.69
C GLN A 108 7.52 -5.78 -13.91
N VAL A 109 7.52 -7.02 -14.40
CA VAL A 109 8.16 -8.17 -13.71
C VAL A 109 7.80 -8.20 -12.20
N ALA A 110 6.55 -7.86 -11.89
CA ALA A 110 6.09 -7.67 -10.53
C ALA A 110 5.38 -8.94 -10.03
N THR A 111 5.42 -9.15 -8.71
CA THR A 111 4.76 -10.30 -8.08
C THR A 111 3.51 -9.87 -7.34
N VAL A 112 2.38 -10.51 -7.62
CA VAL A 112 1.10 -10.28 -6.93
C VAL A 112 0.66 -11.59 -6.30
N THR A 113 0.57 -11.62 -4.98
CA THR A 113 0.11 -12.78 -4.21
C THR A 113 -1.18 -12.41 -3.50
N GLN A 114 -2.20 -13.28 -3.57
CA GLN A 114 -3.43 -13.09 -2.82
C GLN A 114 -3.21 -13.51 -1.35
N PRO A 115 -3.64 -12.70 -0.36
CA PRO A 115 -3.64 -13.09 1.04
C PRO A 115 -4.82 -13.99 1.36
#